data_AF-A0A6A0GZY1-F1
#
_entry.id   AF-A0A6A0GZY1-F1
#
_cell.length_a   1.000
_cell.length_b   1.000
_cell.length_c   1.000
_cell.angle_alpha   90.00
_cell.angle_beta   90.00
_cell.angle_gamma   90.00
#
_symmetry.space_group_name_H-M   'P 1'
#
loop_
_entity.id
_entity.type
_entity.pdbx_description
1 polymer ?
#
loop_
_entity_poly.entity_id
_entity_poly.type
_entity_poly.pdbx_seq_one_letter_code
_entity_poly.pdbx_strand_id
1 'polypeptide(L)'
;MIVMMIVVCGVAGVIWALSLLGFLYADDLSIPPYSVPISLVFFMMAFLFNPSHTFHHEARFWLIRKLGRVIVAPFAFVQFADFWLGDQLNTLVFALKDFEYTFCFYTFDNIDWRHAACGDSEQCSDPTRIIASVVSCLPAWFRFAQCLRRYKDTREKFPHLANAFKYATTFFVVRYCRRYGGNQYSSKTANPFFYMLVVSRIFSSCFVLWWDLRMDWGVFESNCGDYKFLREEIVYSSPNNTHPKQANDPG
;
A
#
# COMPACT_ATOMS: atom_id res chain seq x y z
N MET A 1 20.50 -15.03 2.67
CA MET A 1 19.49 -13.97 2.94
C MET A 1 18.15 -14.30 2.29
N ILE A 2 18.06 -14.47 0.97
CA ILE A 2 16.80 -14.75 0.25
C ILE A 2 16.05 -15.99 0.77
N VAL A 3 16.75 -17.12 0.93
CA VAL A 3 16.15 -18.37 1.44
C VAL A 3 15.53 -18.19 2.83
N MET A 4 16.20 -17.47 3.72
CA MET A 4 15.70 -17.24 5.08
C MET A 4 14.48 -16.30 5.09
N MET A 5 14.44 -15.30 4.20
CA MET A 5 13.24 -14.46 4.01
C MET A 5 12.06 -15.30 3.49
N ILE A 6 12.30 -16.21 2.55
CA ILE A 6 11.27 -17.14 2.06
C ILE A 6 10.74 -18.01 3.19
N VAL A 7 11.62 -18.54 4.06
CA VAL A 7 11.20 -19.34 5.23
C VAL A 7 10.33 -18.52 6.18
N VAL A 8 10.71 -17.28 6.50
CA VAL A 8 9.91 -16.41 7.38
C VAL A 8 8.54 -16.11 6.77
N CYS A 9 8.49 -15.78 5.47
CA CYS A 9 7.22 -15.59 4.76
C CYS A 9 6.36 -16.86 4.75
N GLY A 10 6.98 -18.03 4.53
CA GLY A 10 6.30 -19.32 4.56
C GLY A 10 5.70 -19.63 5.94
N VAL A 11 6.47 -19.42 7.01
CA VAL A 11 6.00 -19.58 8.39
C VAL A 11 4.85 -18.62 8.69
N ALA A 12 4.96 -17.34 8.31
CA ALA A 12 3.88 -16.37 8.47
C ALA A 12 2.61 -16.77 7.71
N GLY A 13 2.76 -17.30 6.49
CA GLY A 13 1.65 -17.82 5.69
C GLY A 13 0.95 -19.01 6.34
N VAL A 14 1.71 -19.94 6.92
CA VAL A 14 1.15 -21.08 7.69
C VAL A 14 0.40 -20.58 8.92
N ILE A 15 0.98 -19.65 9.69
CA ILE A 15 0.33 -19.09 10.88
C ILE A 15 -0.98 -18.38 10.50
N TRP A 16 -0.98 -17.63 9.40
CA TRP A 16 -2.20 -17.00 8.87
C TRP A 16 -3.26 -18.04 8.46
N ALA A 17 -2.87 -19.10 7.76
CA ALA A 17 -3.77 -20.18 7.37
C ALA A 17 -4.36 -20.92 8.58
N LEU A 18 -3.54 -21.18 9.60
CA LEU A 18 -4.00 -21.77 10.87
C LEU A 18 -4.97 -20.84 11.60
N SER A 19 -4.73 -19.52 11.58
CA SER A 19 -5.68 -18.55 12.14
C SER A 19 -7.02 -18.55 11.39
N LEU A 20 -7.01 -18.67 10.06
CA LEU A 20 -8.23 -18.76 9.27
C LEU A 20 -9.01 -20.04 9.59
N LEU A 21 -8.31 -21.19 9.62
CA LEU A 21 -8.91 -22.47 10.00
C LEU A 21 -9.45 -22.44 11.43
N GLY A 22 -8.71 -21.85 12.37
CA GLY A 22 -9.14 -21.69 13.76
C GLY A 22 -10.39 -20.82 13.91
N PHE A 23 -10.56 -19.79 13.06
CA PHE A 23 -11.78 -19.01 13.01
C PHE A 23 -12.95 -19.82 12.42
N LEU A 24 -12.73 -20.55 11.32
CA LEU A 24 -13.77 -21.32 10.64
C LEU A 24 -14.28 -22.52 11.46
N TYR A 25 -13.41 -23.15 12.24
CA TYR A 25 -13.73 -24.30 13.09
C TYR A 25 -13.79 -23.93 14.59
N ALA A 26 -14.02 -22.65 14.89
CA ALA A 26 -14.03 -22.14 16.26
C ALA A 26 -15.08 -22.84 17.16
N ASP A 27 -16.27 -23.09 16.60
CA ASP A 27 -17.36 -23.77 17.28
C ASP A 27 -16.98 -25.22 17.66
N ASP A 28 -16.39 -25.96 16.71
CA ASP A 28 -15.91 -27.34 16.93
C ASP A 28 -14.76 -27.40 17.95
N LEU A 29 -13.91 -26.38 17.97
CA LEU A 29 -12.79 -26.24 18.90
C LEU A 29 -13.21 -25.68 20.27
N SER A 30 -14.47 -25.24 20.42
CA SER A 30 -14.97 -24.54 21.61
C SER A 30 -14.14 -23.30 21.97
N ILE A 31 -13.61 -22.60 20.97
CA ILE A 31 -12.81 -21.37 21.12
C ILE A 31 -13.66 -20.18 20.65
N PRO A 32 -13.61 -19.02 21.33
CA PRO A 32 -14.21 -17.79 20.84
C PRO A 32 -13.69 -17.42 19.42
N PRO A 33 -14.53 -17.37 18.36
CA PRO A 33 -14.06 -17.17 16.99
C PRO A 33 -13.19 -15.92 16.82
N TYR A 34 -13.62 -14.78 17.36
CA TYR A 34 -12.90 -13.51 17.23
C TYR A 34 -11.58 -13.46 18.02
N SER A 35 -11.33 -14.38 18.96
CA SER A 35 -10.04 -14.44 19.67
C SER A 35 -8.88 -14.84 18.77
N VAL A 36 -9.14 -15.62 17.72
CA VAL A 36 -8.12 -16.14 16.81
C VAL A 36 -7.51 -15.02 15.93
N PRO A 37 -8.29 -14.23 15.16
CA PRO A 37 -7.74 -13.15 14.33
C PRO A 37 -7.08 -12.03 15.16
N ILE A 38 -7.61 -11.66 16.34
CA ILE A 38 -6.94 -10.66 17.18
C ILE A 38 -5.61 -11.18 17.75
N SER A 39 -5.53 -12.47 18.10
CA SER A 39 -4.28 -13.10 18.53
C SER A 39 -3.23 -13.10 17.42
N LEU A 40 -3.65 -13.34 16.17
CA LEU A 40 -2.76 -13.25 15.01
C LEU A 40 -2.19 -11.83 14.85
N VAL A 41 -3.05 -10.80 14.90
CA VAL A 41 -2.62 -9.39 14.80
C VAL A 41 -1.65 -9.05 15.93
N PHE A 42 -1.98 -9.43 17.16
CA PHE A 42 -1.09 -9.24 18.32
C PHE A 42 0.26 -9.93 18.12
N PHE A 43 0.28 -11.18 17.66
CA PHE A 43 1.50 -11.92 17.37
C PHE A 43 2.35 -11.24 16.29
N MET A 44 1.74 -10.76 15.20
CA MET A 44 2.46 -10.03 14.15
C MET A 44 3.08 -8.73 14.67
N MET A 45 2.36 -8.00 15.50
CA MET A 45 2.87 -6.76 16.12
C MET A 45 3.98 -7.06 17.12
N ALA A 46 3.81 -8.06 17.98
CA ALA A 46 4.84 -8.51 18.91
C ALA A 46 6.10 -8.96 18.14
N PHE A 47 5.96 -9.70 17.05
CA PHE A 47 7.07 -10.11 16.19
C PHE A 47 7.81 -8.90 15.59
N LEU A 48 7.07 -7.90 15.08
CA LEU A 48 7.65 -6.72 14.44
C LEU A 48 8.43 -5.85 15.44
N PHE A 49 7.89 -5.64 16.64
CA PHE A 49 8.48 -4.79 17.68
C PHE A 49 9.40 -5.53 18.65
N ASN A 50 9.55 -6.84 18.52
CA ASN A 50 10.38 -7.63 19.42
C ASN A 50 11.84 -7.14 19.42
N PRO A 51 12.35 -6.65 20.57
CA PRO A 51 13.70 -6.09 20.68
C PRO A 51 14.80 -7.16 20.73
N SER A 52 14.47 -8.45 20.85
CA SER A 52 15.50 -9.49 20.88
C SER A 52 16.19 -9.62 19.51
N HIS A 53 17.49 -9.95 19.51
CA HIS A 53 18.31 -10.17 18.30
C HIS A 53 17.90 -11.42 17.48
N THR A 54 16.76 -12.04 17.78
CA THR A 54 16.21 -13.19 17.06
C THR A 54 15.37 -12.73 15.86
N PHE A 55 15.19 -13.62 14.87
CA PHE A 55 14.31 -13.40 13.71
C PHE A 55 14.55 -12.10 12.93
N HIS A 56 15.77 -11.87 12.45
CA HIS A 56 16.11 -10.73 11.60
C HIS A 56 15.83 -9.36 12.23
N HIS A 57 16.28 -9.17 13.46
CA HIS A 57 16.27 -7.90 14.18
C HIS A 57 16.64 -6.69 13.31
N GLU A 58 17.78 -6.75 12.62
CA GLU A 58 18.26 -5.64 11.77
C GLU A 58 17.25 -5.25 10.68
N ALA A 59 16.62 -6.23 10.03
CA ALA A 59 15.65 -5.98 8.96
C ALA A 59 14.36 -5.38 9.51
N ARG A 60 13.86 -5.87 10.66
CA ARG A 60 12.65 -5.33 11.31
C ARG A 60 12.83 -3.88 11.74
N PHE A 61 13.92 -3.58 12.45
CA PHE A 61 14.20 -2.21 12.89
C PHE A 61 14.60 -1.30 11.73
N TRP A 62 15.19 -1.84 10.65
CA TRP A 62 15.36 -1.10 9.41
C TRP A 62 14.01 -0.72 8.80
N LEU A 63 13.05 -1.66 8.72
CA LEU A 63 11.70 -1.39 8.23
C LEU A 63 11.00 -0.32 9.07
N ILE A 64 11.02 -0.45 10.40
CA ILE A 64 10.41 0.53 11.33
C ILE A 64 11.02 1.92 11.12
N ARG A 65 12.36 2.02 11.07
CA ARG A 65 13.06 3.29 10.81
C ARG A 65 12.68 3.89 9.45
N LYS A 66 12.55 3.06 8.41
CA LYS A 66 12.18 3.50 7.07
C LYS A 66 10.71 3.93 6.99
N LEU A 67 9.79 3.23 7.63
CA LEU A 67 8.39 3.65 7.77
C LEU A 67 8.30 5.02 8.46
N GLY A 68 9.06 5.23 9.55
CA GLY A 68 9.15 6.52 10.22
C GLY A 68 9.64 7.64 9.30
N ARG A 69 10.67 7.37 8.48
CA ARG A 69 11.15 8.34 7.47
C ARG A 69 10.13 8.65 6.39
N VAL A 70 9.33 7.67 5.96
CA VAL A 70 8.24 7.90 4.99
C VAL A 70 7.16 8.81 5.57
N ILE A 71 6.83 8.66 6.85
CA ILE A 71 5.88 9.55 7.54
C ILE A 71 6.41 10.98 7.64
N VAL A 72 7.70 11.15 7.91
CA VAL A 72 8.38 12.46 8.02
C VAL A 72 8.85 13.00 6.66
N ALA A 73 8.53 12.33 5.56
CA ALA A 73 8.99 12.67 4.21
C ALA A 73 8.81 14.13 3.74
N PRO A 74 7.77 14.91 4.13
CA PRO A 74 7.72 16.32 3.74
C PRO A 74 8.90 17.15 4.31
N PHE A 75 9.51 16.70 5.41
CA PHE A 75 10.53 17.42 6.15
C PHE A 75 11.94 16.84 5.97
N ALA A 76 12.07 15.58 5.57
CA ALA A 76 13.35 14.89 5.41
C ALA A 76 13.77 14.76 3.93
N PHE A 77 15.08 14.70 3.68
CA PHE A 77 15.60 14.34 2.36
C PHE A 77 15.20 12.90 1.99
N VAL A 78 14.63 12.73 0.80
CA VAL A 78 14.04 11.46 0.35
C VAL A 78 15.12 10.57 -0.26
N GLN A 79 15.48 9.51 0.46
CA GLN A 79 16.38 8.48 -0.06
C GLN A 79 15.63 7.50 -0.97
N PHE A 80 16.36 6.72 -1.77
CA PHE A 80 15.78 5.69 -2.63
C PHE A 80 14.92 4.69 -1.85
N ALA A 81 15.40 4.21 -0.69
CA ALA A 81 14.64 3.29 0.15
C ALA A 81 13.31 3.90 0.66
N ASP A 82 13.29 5.21 0.94
CA ASP A 82 12.09 5.90 1.41
C ASP A 82 11.07 6.04 0.26
N PHE A 83 11.57 6.34 -0.94
CA PHE A 83 10.79 6.38 -2.19
C PHE A 83 10.19 5.01 -2.51
N TRP A 84 11.01 3.96 -2.50
CA TRP A 84 10.59 2.59 -2.80
C TRP A 84 9.57 2.07 -1.79
N LEU A 85 9.83 2.25 -0.49
CA LEU A 85 8.92 1.80 0.55
C LEU A 85 7.58 2.54 0.49
N GLY A 86 7.59 3.86 0.23
CA GLY A 86 6.36 4.61 0.04
C GLY A 86 5.52 4.08 -1.12
N ASP A 87 6.17 3.59 -2.18
CA ASP A 87 5.47 3.05 -3.35
C ASP A 87 4.79 1.71 -3.00
N GLN A 88 5.50 0.84 -2.27
CA GLN A 88 4.92 -0.39 -1.71
C GLN A 88 3.71 -0.13 -0.80
N LEU A 89 3.71 0.96 -0.04
CA LEU A 89 2.57 1.33 0.81
C LEU A 89 1.29 1.61 0.01
N ASN A 90 1.37 2.03 -1.26
CA ASN A 90 0.17 2.29 -2.06
C ASN A 90 -0.59 1.00 -2.37
N THR A 91 0.13 -0.09 -2.62
CA THR A 91 -0.48 -1.43 -2.73
C THR A 91 -0.96 -1.95 -1.38
N LEU A 92 -0.26 -1.59 -0.29
CA LEU A 92 -0.63 -1.98 1.07
C LEU A 92 -1.81 -1.19 1.67
N VAL A 93 -2.43 -0.28 0.90
CA VAL A 93 -3.58 0.53 1.36
C VAL A 93 -4.74 -0.34 1.86
N PHE A 94 -4.96 -1.50 1.25
CA PHE A 94 -5.99 -2.45 1.69
C PHE A 94 -5.70 -2.97 3.11
N ALA A 95 -4.48 -3.44 3.36
CA ALA A 95 -4.11 -3.91 4.69
C ALA A 95 -4.18 -2.77 5.74
N LEU A 96 -3.82 -1.54 5.39
CA LEU A 96 -3.96 -0.40 6.31
C LEU A 96 -5.43 -0.12 6.65
N LYS A 97 -6.34 -0.21 5.68
CA LYS A 97 -7.78 -0.11 5.92
C LYS A 97 -8.30 -1.26 6.77
N ASP A 98 -7.81 -2.49 6.54
CA ASP A 98 -8.20 -3.65 7.32
C ASP A 98 -7.72 -3.54 8.77
N PHE A 99 -6.52 -3.02 9.02
CA PHE A 99 -6.04 -2.71 10.37
C PHE A 99 -6.91 -1.65 11.05
N GLU A 100 -7.30 -0.61 10.32
CA GLU A 100 -8.16 0.45 10.84
C GLU A 100 -9.58 -0.05 11.17
N TYR A 101 -10.16 -0.87 10.29
CA TYR A 101 -11.43 -1.54 10.52
C TYR A 101 -11.33 -2.50 11.71
N THR A 102 -10.29 -3.33 11.76
CA THR A 102 -10.04 -4.27 12.86
C THR A 102 -9.97 -3.53 14.19
N PHE A 103 -9.19 -2.44 14.26
CA PHE A 103 -9.11 -1.61 15.45
C PHE A 103 -10.49 -1.07 15.85
N CYS A 104 -11.26 -0.54 14.90
CA CYS A 104 -12.60 -0.02 15.16
C CYS A 104 -13.54 -1.13 15.68
N PHE A 105 -13.61 -2.26 14.98
CA PHE A 105 -14.46 -3.40 15.30
C PHE A 105 -14.24 -3.88 16.75
N TYR A 106 -12.99 -4.12 17.14
CA TYR A 106 -12.67 -4.59 18.50
C TYR A 106 -12.84 -3.55 19.61
N THR A 107 -13.00 -2.27 19.29
CA THR A 107 -13.07 -1.19 20.30
C THR A 107 -14.46 -0.57 20.44
N PHE A 108 -15.22 -0.47 19.34
CA PHE A 108 -16.48 0.26 19.30
C PHE A 108 -17.70 -0.61 18.99
N ASP A 109 -17.54 -1.73 18.27
CA ASP A 109 -18.66 -2.61 17.94
C ASP A 109 -18.96 -3.57 19.11
N ASN A 110 -20.24 -3.92 19.28
CA ASN A 110 -20.68 -4.87 20.30
C ASN A 110 -20.50 -6.30 19.79
N ILE A 111 -19.34 -6.89 20.11
CA ILE A 111 -18.95 -8.23 19.67
C ILE A 111 -19.48 -9.29 20.64
N ASP A 112 -20.26 -10.27 20.14
CA ASP A 112 -20.43 -11.54 20.86
C ASP A 112 -19.19 -12.41 20.61
N TRP A 113 -18.49 -12.75 21.68
CA TRP A 113 -17.28 -13.56 21.59
C TRP A 113 -17.59 -15.05 21.44
N ARG A 114 -18.79 -15.51 21.81
CA ARG A 114 -19.14 -16.93 21.84
C ARG A 114 -19.82 -17.41 20.58
N HIS A 115 -20.67 -16.59 20.00
CA HIS A 115 -21.26 -16.83 18.69
C HIS A 115 -20.63 -15.80 17.77
N ALA A 116 -20.23 -16.16 16.55
CA ALA A 116 -19.71 -15.22 15.55
C ALA A 116 -20.81 -14.25 15.04
N ALA A 117 -21.58 -13.68 15.96
CA ALA A 117 -22.63 -12.73 15.78
C ALA A 117 -22.09 -11.35 16.19
N CYS A 118 -22.09 -10.43 15.23
CA CYS A 118 -21.93 -9.02 15.53
C CYS A 118 -23.32 -8.45 15.80
N GLY A 119 -23.49 -7.68 16.88
CA GLY A 119 -24.70 -6.88 17.05
C GLY A 119 -24.85 -5.86 15.92
N ASP A 120 -26.03 -5.26 15.79
CA ASP A 120 -26.40 -4.30 14.72
C ASP A 120 -25.58 -2.98 14.69
N SER A 121 -24.44 -2.90 15.40
CA SER A 121 -23.53 -1.76 15.32
C SER A 121 -22.79 -1.76 13.98
N GLU A 122 -23.35 -1.07 12.98
CA GLU A 122 -22.68 -0.85 11.68
C GLU A 122 -21.67 0.32 11.72
N GLN A 123 -21.25 0.77 12.91
CA GLN A 123 -20.47 2.00 13.06
C GLN A 123 -19.12 1.93 12.36
N CYS A 124 -18.44 0.77 12.43
CA CYS A 124 -17.12 0.59 11.82
C CYS A 124 -17.18 0.29 10.33
N SER A 125 -18.29 -0.29 9.86
CA SER A 125 -18.58 -0.60 8.46
C SER A 125 -19.07 0.61 7.64
N ASP A 126 -19.42 1.71 8.30
CA ASP A 126 -19.88 2.94 7.63
C ASP A 126 -18.83 3.49 6.64
N PRO A 127 -19.11 3.48 5.31
CA PRO A 127 -18.19 3.98 4.29
C PRO A 127 -18.00 5.50 4.34
N THR A 128 -18.80 6.24 5.10
CA THR A 128 -18.71 7.68 5.26
C THR A 128 -17.75 8.12 6.37
N ARG A 129 -17.19 7.18 7.13
CA ARG A 129 -16.29 7.48 8.25
C ARG A 129 -15.05 8.22 7.77
N ILE A 130 -14.76 9.35 8.42
CA ILE A 130 -13.64 10.23 8.03
C ILE A 130 -12.31 9.49 8.22
N ILE A 131 -12.15 8.73 9.30
CA ILE A 131 -10.92 7.99 9.61
C ILE A 131 -10.58 6.99 8.50
N ALA A 132 -11.55 6.16 8.08
CA ALA A 132 -11.37 5.23 6.97
C ALA A 132 -10.95 5.93 5.67
N SER A 133 -11.48 7.13 5.41
CA SER A 133 -11.09 7.95 4.25
C SER A 133 -9.67 8.50 4.39
N VAL A 134 -9.29 8.97 5.57
CA VAL A 134 -7.91 9.45 5.85
C VAL A 134 -6.92 8.30 5.64
N VAL A 135 -7.16 7.13 6.23
CA VAL A 135 -6.28 5.95 6.08
C VAL A 135 -6.16 5.53 4.63
N SER A 136 -7.25 5.59 3.86
CA SER A 136 -7.24 5.31 2.41
C SER A 136 -6.36 6.29 1.61
N CYS A 137 -6.15 7.52 2.10
CA CYS A 137 -5.31 8.52 1.44
C CYS A 137 -3.86 8.52 1.93
N LEU A 138 -3.54 7.90 3.08
CA LEU A 138 -2.22 8.00 3.69
C LEU A 138 -1.07 7.58 2.76
N PRO A 139 -1.10 6.41 2.08
CA PRO A 139 -0.02 6.02 1.19
C PRO A 139 0.22 6.98 0.02
N ALA A 140 -0.87 7.43 -0.61
CA ALA A 140 -0.82 8.39 -1.71
C ALA A 140 -0.31 9.75 -1.21
N TRP A 141 -0.69 10.17 -0.01
CA TRP A 141 -0.20 11.38 0.63
C TRP A 141 1.31 11.34 0.88
N PHE A 142 1.83 10.24 1.44
CA PHE A 142 3.28 10.11 1.66
C PHE A 142 4.06 10.21 0.36
N ARG A 143 3.58 9.57 -0.72
CA ARG A 143 4.22 9.66 -2.03
C ARG A 143 4.11 11.04 -2.65
N PHE A 144 2.94 11.65 -2.58
CA PHE A 144 2.74 13.04 -3.00
C PHE A 144 3.73 13.98 -2.30
N ALA A 145 3.85 13.89 -0.98
CA ALA A 145 4.77 14.70 -0.19
C ALA A 145 6.24 14.44 -0.56
N GLN A 146 6.64 13.18 -0.75
CA GLN A 146 7.98 12.82 -1.21
C GLN A 146 8.29 13.42 -2.59
N CYS A 147 7.35 13.37 -3.53
CA CYS A 147 7.52 13.93 -4.87
C CYS A 147 7.67 15.45 -4.84
N LEU A 148 6.86 16.15 -4.03
CA LEU A 148 7.00 17.59 -3.83
C LEU A 148 8.33 17.96 -3.14
N ARG A 149 8.76 17.17 -2.17
CA ARG A 149 10.05 17.36 -1.50
C ARG A 149 11.21 17.24 -2.48
N ARG A 150 11.20 16.21 -3.34
CA ARG A 150 12.21 16.05 -4.38
C ARG A 150 12.21 17.18 -5.39
N TYR A 151 11.03 17.65 -5.82
CA TYR A 151 10.93 18.85 -6.67
C TYR A 151 11.54 20.08 -6.00
N LYS A 152 11.31 20.28 -4.70
CA LYS A 152 11.90 21.39 -3.95
C LYS A 152 13.43 21.30 -3.92
N ASP A 153 13.97 20.10 -3.75
CA ASP A 153 15.42 19.86 -3.62
C ASP A 153 16.16 19.93 -4.96
N THR A 154 15.60 19.38 -6.04
CA THR A 154 16.26 19.32 -7.37
C THR A 154 15.85 20.44 -8.32
N ARG A 155 14.70 21.09 -8.08
CA ARG A 155 14.02 22.04 -8.99
C ARG A 155 13.59 21.46 -10.34
N GLU A 156 13.69 20.15 -10.52
CA GLU A 156 13.28 19.48 -11.75
C GLU A 156 11.77 19.19 -11.76
N LYS A 157 11.04 19.86 -12.64
CA LYS A 157 9.57 19.70 -12.74
C LYS A 157 9.19 18.27 -13.12
N PHE A 158 9.89 17.69 -14.09
CA PHE A 158 9.71 16.30 -14.50
C PHE A 158 10.90 15.48 -13.99
N PRO A 159 10.71 14.29 -13.41
CA PRO A 159 9.43 13.55 -13.25
C PRO A 159 8.63 13.93 -11.99
N HIS A 160 9.15 14.79 -11.12
CA HIS A 160 8.63 14.95 -9.76
C HIS A 160 7.19 15.45 -9.66
N LEU A 161 6.83 16.53 -10.37
CA LEU A 161 5.47 17.09 -10.32
C LEU A 161 4.45 16.20 -11.02
N ALA A 162 4.84 15.54 -12.12
CA ALA A 162 3.96 14.59 -12.81
C ALA A 162 3.66 13.38 -11.92
N ASN A 163 4.67 12.89 -11.19
CA ASN A 163 4.48 11.81 -10.22
C ASN A 163 3.67 12.27 -8.99
N ALA A 164 3.87 13.51 -8.51
CA ALA A 164 3.01 14.09 -7.46
C ALA A 164 1.54 14.13 -7.92
N PHE A 165 1.29 14.58 -9.15
CA PHE A 165 -0.05 14.60 -9.73
C PHE A 165 -0.64 13.18 -9.81
N LYS A 166 0.16 12.16 -10.16
CA LYS A 166 -0.25 10.73 -10.14
C LYS A 166 -0.93 10.36 -8.83
N TYR A 167 -0.24 10.57 -7.71
CA TYR A 167 -0.76 10.22 -6.38
C TYR A 167 -1.87 11.18 -5.91
N ALA A 168 -1.88 12.43 -6.37
CA ALA A 168 -2.96 13.38 -6.05
C ALA A 168 -4.32 12.93 -6.63
N THR A 169 -4.34 12.16 -7.73
CA THR A 169 -5.59 11.61 -8.29
C THR A 169 -6.36 10.75 -7.28
N THR A 170 -5.65 10.07 -6.37
CA THR A 170 -6.25 9.23 -5.32
C THR A 170 -7.11 10.04 -4.35
N PHE A 171 -6.75 11.30 -4.05
CA PHE A 171 -7.53 12.15 -3.14
C PHE A 171 -8.94 12.40 -3.67
N PHE A 172 -9.07 12.64 -4.98
CA PHE A 172 -10.36 12.81 -5.62
C PHE A 172 -11.20 11.53 -5.58
N VAL A 173 -10.57 10.39 -5.90
CA VAL A 173 -11.22 9.07 -5.84
C VAL A 173 -11.79 8.79 -4.45
N VAL A 174 -11.00 8.97 -3.39
CA VAL A 174 -11.43 8.74 -2.00
C VAL A 174 -12.53 9.73 -1.61
N ARG A 175 -12.36 11.01 -1.96
CA ARG A 175 -13.34 12.06 -1.65
C ARG A 175 -14.71 11.82 -2.30
N TYR A 176 -14.74 11.32 -3.53
CA TYR A 176 -16.00 10.98 -4.22
C TYR A 176 -16.58 9.65 -3.74
N CYS A 177 -15.73 8.66 -3.44
CA CYS A 177 -16.15 7.38 -2.86
C CYS A 177 -16.88 7.57 -1.53
N ARG A 178 -16.32 8.38 -0.63
CA ARG A 178 -16.94 8.72 0.67
C ARG A 178 -18.31 9.38 0.50
N ARG A 179 -18.46 10.33 -0.43
CA ARG A 179 -19.76 11.01 -0.64
C ARG A 179 -20.78 10.14 -1.34
N TYR A 180 -20.32 9.29 -2.26
CA TYR A 180 -21.19 8.29 -2.87
C TYR A 180 -21.78 7.34 -1.82
N GLY A 181 -20.97 6.91 -0.84
CA GLY A 181 -21.42 6.02 0.25
C GLY A 181 -22.38 6.65 1.27
N GLY A 182 -22.60 7.96 1.24
CA GLY A 182 -23.47 8.65 2.22
C GLY A 182 -24.97 8.53 1.99
N ASN A 183 -25.42 7.75 1.02
CA ASN A 183 -26.83 7.44 0.73
C ASN A 183 -27.78 8.65 0.71
N GLN A 184 -27.28 9.82 0.32
CA GLN A 184 -28.06 11.07 0.29
C GLN A 184 -29.04 11.16 -0.90
N TYR A 185 -29.06 10.15 -1.77
CA TYR A 185 -29.81 10.15 -3.03
C TYR A 185 -30.59 8.85 -3.16
N SER A 186 -31.83 8.93 -3.66
CA SER A 186 -32.76 7.80 -3.74
C SER A 186 -32.33 6.70 -4.70
N SER A 187 -31.46 6.99 -5.66
CA SER A 187 -30.91 6.00 -6.60
C SER A 187 -29.44 6.30 -6.92
N LYS A 188 -28.72 5.26 -7.37
CA LYS A 188 -27.32 5.39 -7.81
C LYS A 188 -27.16 6.38 -8.96
N THR A 189 -28.11 6.40 -9.90
CA THR A 189 -28.10 7.29 -11.07
C THR A 189 -28.51 8.73 -10.73
N ALA A 190 -29.25 8.95 -9.65
CA ALA A 190 -29.52 10.30 -9.15
C ALA A 190 -28.34 10.92 -8.39
N ASN A 191 -27.33 10.12 -8.02
CA ASN A 191 -26.19 10.57 -7.24
C ASN A 191 -25.07 11.15 -8.15
N PRO A 192 -24.83 12.47 -8.17
CA PRO A 192 -23.77 13.07 -8.99
C PRO A 192 -22.36 12.56 -8.60
N PHE A 193 -22.16 12.17 -7.33
CA PHE A 193 -20.88 11.63 -6.87
C PHE A 193 -20.58 10.25 -7.42
N PHE A 194 -21.59 9.50 -7.89
CA PHE A 194 -21.36 8.25 -8.63
C PHE A 194 -20.58 8.52 -9.92
N TYR A 195 -21.03 9.47 -10.73
CA TYR A 195 -20.34 9.84 -11.98
C TYR A 195 -18.96 10.43 -11.72
N MET A 196 -18.82 11.32 -10.73
CA MET A 196 -17.51 11.86 -10.33
C MET A 196 -16.54 10.76 -9.87
N LEU A 197 -17.05 9.76 -9.14
CA LEU A 197 -16.26 8.60 -8.73
C LEU A 197 -15.81 7.77 -9.93
N VAL A 198 -16.72 7.48 -10.87
CA VAL A 198 -16.39 6.71 -12.08
C VAL A 198 -15.32 7.43 -12.91
N VAL A 199 -15.52 8.72 -13.20
CA VAL A 199 -14.57 9.52 -13.98
C VAL A 199 -13.22 9.60 -13.29
N SER A 200 -13.18 9.88 -11.99
CA SER A 200 -11.92 9.97 -11.25
C SER A 200 -11.19 8.63 -11.15
N ARG A 201 -11.92 7.51 -11.02
CA ARG A 201 -11.34 6.15 -11.04
C ARG A 201 -10.73 5.82 -12.39
N ILE A 202 -11.46 6.06 -13.49
CA ILE A 202 -10.95 5.83 -14.84
C ILE A 202 -9.69 6.67 -15.09
N PHE A 203 -9.76 7.97 -14.80
CA PHE A 203 -8.62 8.88 -14.97
C PHE A 203 -7.39 8.43 -14.16
N SER A 204 -7.58 8.13 -12.87
CA SER A 204 -6.51 7.67 -11.98
C SER A 204 -5.87 6.38 -12.50
N SER A 205 -6.69 5.36 -12.83
CA SER A 205 -6.21 4.09 -13.33
C SER A 205 -5.47 4.22 -14.67
N CYS A 206 -6.01 4.99 -15.62
CA CYS A 206 -5.35 5.23 -16.91
C CYS A 206 -4.03 5.97 -16.74
N PHE A 207 -3.97 6.97 -15.87
CA PHE A 207 -2.75 7.74 -15.64
C PHE A 207 -1.65 6.91 -14.95
N VAL A 208 -2.02 6.11 -13.95
CA VAL A 208 -1.08 5.16 -13.30
C VAL A 208 -0.61 4.10 -14.29
N LEU A 209 -1.52 3.49 -15.04
CA LEU A 209 -1.15 2.48 -16.05
C LEU A 209 -0.19 3.06 -17.10
N TRP A 210 -0.49 4.26 -17.60
CA TRP A 210 0.39 4.94 -18.55
C TRP A 210 1.78 5.20 -17.92
N TRP A 211 1.82 5.64 -16.66
CA TRP A 211 3.07 5.86 -15.94
C TRP A 211 3.89 4.57 -15.83
N ASP A 212 3.27 3.48 -15.36
CA ASP A 212 3.96 2.22 -15.12
C ASP A 212 4.54 1.66 -16.43
N LEU A 213 3.75 1.66 -17.51
CA LEU A 213 4.18 1.19 -18.82
C LEU A 213 5.29 2.05 -19.43
N ARG A 214 5.12 3.38 -19.41
CA ARG A 214 6.02 4.30 -20.13
C ARG A 214 7.25 4.69 -19.33
N MET A 215 7.06 5.05 -18.06
CA MET A 215 8.10 5.66 -17.22
C MET A 215 8.89 4.61 -16.46
N ASP A 216 8.18 3.71 -15.78
CA ASP A 216 8.83 2.74 -14.90
C ASP A 216 9.37 1.55 -15.72
N TRP A 217 8.59 1.03 -16.68
CA TRP A 217 8.98 -0.12 -17.50
C TRP A 217 9.65 0.25 -18.84
N GLY A 218 9.37 1.44 -19.40
CA GLY A 218 9.97 1.87 -20.67
C GLY A 218 9.43 1.17 -21.92
N VAL A 219 8.21 0.61 -21.87
CA VAL A 219 7.59 -0.24 -22.93
C VAL A 219 7.29 0.51 -24.24
N PHE A 220 7.42 1.84 -24.28
CA PHE A 220 7.14 2.62 -25.50
C PHE A 220 8.35 3.41 -25.98
N GLU A 221 9.56 2.99 -25.61
CA GLU A 221 10.80 3.59 -26.09
C GLU A 221 11.14 3.04 -27.48
N SER A 222 11.01 3.88 -28.49
CA SER A 222 11.21 3.52 -29.89
C SER A 222 12.69 3.55 -30.33
N ASN A 223 13.62 3.86 -29.42
CA ASN A 223 14.96 4.36 -29.77
C ASN A 223 16.10 3.61 -29.04
N CYS A 224 16.00 2.29 -28.88
CA CYS A 224 16.93 1.54 -28.03
C CYS A 224 17.24 0.13 -28.59
N GLY A 225 18.38 -0.03 -29.27
CA GLY A 225 19.04 -1.32 -29.53
C GLY A 225 18.26 -2.37 -30.35
N ASP A 226 18.50 -3.66 -30.04
CA ASP A 226 18.05 -4.83 -30.82
C ASP A 226 16.53 -5.11 -30.75
N TYR A 227 15.80 -4.49 -29.80
CA TYR A 227 14.37 -4.73 -29.58
C TYR A 227 13.56 -3.43 -29.56
N LYS A 228 12.70 -3.25 -30.57
CA LYS A 228 11.77 -2.11 -30.67
C LYS A 228 10.80 -2.15 -29.49
N PHE A 229 10.63 -1.02 -28.79
CA PHE A 229 9.73 -0.84 -27.63
C PHE A 229 10.26 -1.29 -26.25
N LEU A 230 11.56 -1.55 -26.09
CA LEU A 230 12.17 -1.85 -24.79
C LEU A 230 13.29 -0.86 -24.44
N ARG A 231 13.48 -0.59 -23.15
CA ARG A 231 14.57 0.22 -22.60
C ARG A 231 15.93 -0.42 -22.91
N GLU A 232 16.94 0.39 -23.25
CA GLU A 232 18.31 -0.08 -23.54
C GLU A 232 19.06 -0.57 -22.29
N GLU A 233 18.88 0.10 -21.15
CA GLU A 233 19.50 -0.28 -19.88
C GLU A 233 18.76 -1.47 -19.23
N ILE A 234 19.39 -2.64 -19.30
CA ILE A 234 18.97 -3.83 -18.55
C ILE A 234 19.69 -3.88 -17.21
N VAL A 235 18.92 -4.09 -16.13
CA VAL A 235 19.48 -4.25 -14.76
C VAL A 235 20.32 -5.52 -14.63
N TYR A 236 20.06 -6.53 -15.47
CA TYR A 236 20.77 -7.80 -15.49
C TYR A 236 21.52 -7.95 -16.80
N SER A 237 22.80 -8.33 -16.72
CA SER A 237 23.62 -8.57 -17.90
C SER A 237 23.07 -9.76 -18.69
N SER A 238 22.95 -9.60 -20.01
CA SER A 238 22.65 -10.71 -20.92
C SER A 238 23.86 -11.66 -20.98
N PRO A 239 23.68 -13.00 -20.88
CA PRO A 239 24.77 -13.97 -21.02
C PRO A 239 25.59 -13.83 -22.30
N ASN A 240 25.01 -13.22 -23.35
CA ASN A 240 25.63 -13.09 -24.67
C ASN A 240 26.26 -11.71 -24.95
N ASN A 241 26.18 -10.72 -24.04
CA ASN A 241 26.74 -9.39 -24.26
C ASN A 241 28.09 -9.22 -23.54
N THR A 242 29.17 -9.60 -24.22
CA THR A 242 30.56 -9.43 -23.76
C THR A 242 31.17 -8.06 -24.09
N HIS A 243 30.38 -7.07 -24.52
CA HIS A 243 30.88 -5.71 -24.75
C HIS A 243 30.52 -4.77 -23.59
N PRO A 244 31.50 -4.30 -22.80
CA PRO A 244 31.26 -3.26 -21.82
C PRO A 244 31.02 -1.93 -22.55
N LYS A 245 29.79 -1.40 -22.50
CA LYS A 245 29.55 0.01 -22.85
C LYS A 245 30.00 0.87 -21.67
N GLN A 246 31.07 1.63 -21.86
CA GLN A 246 31.54 2.64 -20.91
C GLN A 246 30.40 3.64 -20.64
N ALA A 247 30.11 3.87 -19.37
CA ALA A 247 29.26 4.95 -18.93
C ALA A 247 29.95 6.29 -19.26
N ASN A 248 29.39 7.02 -20.21
CA ASN A 248 29.75 8.43 -20.40
C ASN A 248 28.94 9.25 -19.40
N ASP A 249 29.61 9.71 -18.34
CA ASP A 249 29.18 10.85 -17.51
C ASP A 249 29.29 12.14 -18.35
N PRO A 250 28.25 12.98 -18.44
CA PRO A 250 28.41 14.39 -18.75
C PRO A 250 28.61 15.17 -17.44
N GLY A 251 29.73 15.89 -17.35
CA GLY A 251 30.09 16.75 -16.21
C GLY A 251 29.26 18.01 -16.05
#